data_AF-A0A2W2CFT8-F1
#
_entry.id   AF-A0A2W2CFT8-F1
#
_cell.length_a   1.000
_cell.length_b   1.000
_cell.length_c   1.000
_cell.angle_alpha   90.00
_cell.angle_beta   90.00
_cell.angle_gamma   90.00
#
_symmetry.space_group_name_H-M   'P 1'
#
loop_
_entity.id
_entity.type
_entity.pdbx_description
1 polymer ?
#
loop_
_entity_poly.entity_id
_entity_poly.type
_entity_poly.pdbx_seq_one_letter_code
_entity_poly.pdbx_strand_id
1 'polypeptide(L)'
;MTLLHFLGPGGELVPVSAADPMPATDAGAVQAADVNATAPVTWDAGTSTIGILTDQANGVPLLDANGLVKLAQMPIAGLNYHGNWDASTNTPTLANGTGTAGDFYRVSVAGTQDLGAGPIVFEVGDHVIYEGAVWQQFDPPQTVAWGDLTGTLADQTDLQTALDAKLTTPTPLITKVVIGTTLSTTVIGMVGYDQDVLGDTLVMRRLSGAVAAADAVQTDETVTLAQLNAAIAGIGTQSDLGAPQSHNTTDVFLTQSSPTVQLIDNSAGDTLVNLPAAADTTPGKRFIIKRTSAGAHGFDIQSGDTNGGLIDGVESIGIAAQYSFREVVFDGTNWQIIGTGGS
;
A
#
# COMPACT_ATOMS: atom_id res chain seq x y z
N MET A 1 -48.53 -73.41 70.37
CA MET A 1 -48.97 -73.23 68.98
C MET A 1 -49.95 -72.07 69.00
N THR A 2 -49.48 -70.86 68.65
CA THR A 2 -50.28 -69.64 68.77
C THR A 2 -51.15 -69.51 67.52
N LEU A 3 -52.46 -69.71 67.64
CA LEU A 3 -53.40 -69.46 66.54
C LEU A 3 -53.47 -67.94 66.30
N LEU A 4 -53.19 -67.50 65.08
CA LEU A 4 -53.35 -66.10 64.67
C LEU A 4 -54.85 -65.85 64.42
N HIS A 5 -55.42 -64.86 65.11
CA HIS A 5 -56.82 -64.45 64.95
C HIS A 5 -56.87 -63.03 64.37
N PHE A 6 -57.85 -62.75 63.52
CA PHE A 6 -58.19 -61.38 63.15
C PHE A 6 -59.56 -61.00 63.74
N LEU A 7 -59.74 -59.71 63.98
CA LEU A 7 -60.98 -59.14 64.51
C LEU A 7 -61.99 -58.97 63.36
N GLY A 8 -63.11 -59.68 63.43
CA GLY A 8 -64.19 -59.54 62.46
C GLY A 8 -64.90 -58.18 62.59
N PRO A 9 -65.69 -57.77 61.59
CA PRO A 9 -66.36 -56.47 61.56
C PRO A 9 -67.38 -56.22 62.69
N GLY A 10 -67.72 -57.24 63.48
CA GLY A 10 -68.53 -57.14 64.72
C GLY A 10 -67.73 -57.26 66.03
N GLY A 11 -66.39 -57.30 65.98
CA GLY A 11 -65.54 -57.40 67.17
C GLY A 11 -65.26 -58.81 67.67
N GLU A 12 -65.71 -59.86 66.97
CA GLU A 12 -65.44 -61.26 67.32
C GLU A 12 -64.09 -61.73 66.73
N LEU A 13 -63.34 -62.55 67.46
CA LEU A 13 -62.08 -63.13 66.99
C LEU A 13 -62.37 -64.38 66.14
N VAL A 14 -62.10 -64.31 64.83
CA VAL A 14 -62.32 -65.45 63.92
C VAL A 14 -61.00 -66.21 63.75
N PRO A 15 -60.98 -67.55 63.93
CA PRO A 15 -59.79 -68.35 63.68
C PRO A 15 -59.53 -68.49 62.18
N VAL A 16 -58.35 -68.06 61.72
CA VAL A 16 -57.93 -68.26 60.33
C VAL A 16 -57.45 -69.68 60.17
N SER A 17 -58.10 -70.46 59.31
CA SER A 17 -57.59 -71.75 58.87
C SER A 17 -56.79 -71.56 57.56
N ALA A 18 -55.82 -72.44 57.28
CA ALA A 18 -55.05 -72.40 56.03
C ALA A 18 -55.90 -72.63 54.75
N ALA A 19 -57.22 -72.81 54.90
CA ALA A 19 -58.16 -73.02 53.81
C ALA A 19 -58.92 -71.74 53.38
N ASP A 20 -58.72 -70.61 54.05
CA ASP A 20 -59.34 -69.34 53.68
C ASP A 20 -58.41 -68.52 52.76
N PRO A 21 -58.68 -68.41 51.44
CA PRO A 21 -57.80 -67.68 50.52
C PRO A 21 -57.82 -66.18 50.87
N MET A 22 -56.63 -65.57 51.00
CA MET A 22 -56.52 -64.12 51.14
C MET A 22 -57.16 -63.43 49.93
N PRO A 23 -57.91 -62.32 50.10
CA PRO A 23 -58.54 -61.62 48.99
C PRO A 23 -57.46 -61.08 48.05
N ALA A 24 -57.40 -61.65 46.84
CA ALA A 24 -56.52 -61.26 45.76
C ALA A 24 -57.00 -59.94 45.13
N THR A 25 -56.83 -58.82 45.84
CA THR A 25 -56.94 -57.48 45.25
C THR A 25 -55.99 -56.54 46.00
N ASP A 26 -54.70 -56.65 45.72
CA ASP A 26 -53.81 -55.52 45.95
C ASP A 26 -54.13 -54.47 44.86
N ALA A 27 -54.62 -53.31 45.28
CA ALA A 27 -55.16 -52.27 44.41
C ALA A 27 -54.09 -51.55 43.54
N GLY A 28 -52.85 -52.04 43.53
CA GLY A 28 -51.75 -51.55 42.69
C GLY A 28 -51.36 -52.46 41.52
N ALA A 29 -51.95 -53.64 41.36
CA ALA A 29 -51.62 -54.53 40.24
C ALA A 29 -52.39 -54.12 38.97
N VAL A 30 -51.68 -53.59 37.98
CA VAL A 30 -52.23 -53.31 36.64
C VAL A 30 -52.76 -54.62 36.06
N GLN A 31 -54.07 -54.72 35.82
CA GLN A 31 -54.68 -55.90 35.20
C GLN A 31 -54.55 -55.82 33.67
N ALA A 32 -54.44 -56.99 33.01
CA ALA A 32 -54.27 -57.09 31.55
C ALA A 32 -55.35 -56.37 30.72
N ALA A 33 -56.52 -56.10 31.30
CA ALA A 33 -57.60 -55.33 30.67
C ALA A 33 -57.35 -53.81 30.60
N ASP A 34 -56.44 -53.30 31.43
CA ASP A 34 -56.09 -51.86 31.49
C ASP A 34 -55.12 -51.45 30.38
N VAL A 35 -54.50 -52.44 29.71
CA VAL A 35 -53.59 -52.23 28.59
C VAL A 35 -54.39 -52.33 27.30
N ASN A 36 -55.06 -51.24 26.90
CA ASN A 36 -55.57 -51.10 25.53
C ASN A 36 -54.39 -50.82 24.58
N ALA A 37 -53.45 -51.75 24.48
CA ALA A 37 -52.28 -51.60 23.65
C ALA A 37 -52.64 -51.94 22.20
N THR A 38 -52.93 -50.88 21.44
CA THR A 38 -52.62 -50.90 20.01
C THR A 38 -51.09 -51.00 19.89
N ALA A 39 -50.58 -51.81 18.95
CA ALA A 39 -49.18 -52.23 18.81
C ALA A 39 -48.13 -51.18 19.25
N PRO A 40 -47.06 -51.58 19.97
CA PRO A 40 -46.41 -52.89 19.87
C PRO A 40 -46.43 -53.75 21.15
N VAL A 41 -47.27 -53.44 22.13
CA VAL A 41 -47.30 -54.18 23.41
C VAL A 41 -48.43 -55.20 23.40
N THR A 42 -48.13 -56.49 23.24
CA THR A 42 -49.12 -57.56 23.46
C THR A 42 -48.81 -58.29 24.76
N TRP A 43 -49.78 -58.32 25.67
CA TRP A 43 -49.70 -59.11 26.90
C TRP A 43 -50.18 -60.55 26.59
N ASP A 44 -49.26 -61.51 26.58
CA ASP A 44 -49.62 -62.93 26.52
C ASP A 44 -49.86 -63.43 27.95
N ALA A 45 -51.13 -63.70 28.28
CA ALA A 45 -51.54 -64.15 29.62
C ALA A 45 -50.93 -65.49 30.06
N GLY A 46 -50.22 -66.21 29.17
CA GLY A 46 -49.52 -67.46 29.47
C GLY A 46 -48.04 -67.32 29.86
N THR A 47 -47.43 -66.14 29.71
CA THR A 47 -46.00 -65.94 30.02
C THR A 47 -45.80 -64.67 30.85
N SER A 48 -44.90 -64.71 31.83
CA SER A 48 -44.61 -63.60 32.76
C SER A 48 -43.89 -62.40 32.11
N THR A 49 -43.94 -62.29 30.78
CA THR A 49 -43.15 -61.37 30.00
C THR A 49 -44.05 -60.54 29.10
N ILE A 50 -43.93 -59.22 29.21
CA ILE A 50 -44.48 -58.27 28.24
C ILE A 50 -43.87 -58.62 26.88
N GLY A 51 -44.71 -59.05 25.92
CA GLY A 51 -44.28 -59.40 24.58
C GLY A 51 -43.88 -58.15 23.81
N ILE A 52 -42.61 -57.75 23.92
CA ILE A 52 -42.01 -56.74 23.06
C ILE A 52 -41.45 -57.47 21.84
N LEU A 53 -41.96 -57.15 20.65
CA LEU A 53 -41.32 -57.59 19.41
C LEU A 53 -39.92 -56.98 19.35
N THR A 54 -38.88 -57.80 19.48
CA THR A 54 -37.48 -57.36 19.42
C THR A 54 -36.79 -57.97 18.21
N ASP A 55 -35.82 -57.27 17.61
CA ASP A 55 -35.08 -57.73 16.41
C ASP A 55 -35.94 -58.00 15.15
N GLN A 56 -37.08 -57.33 15.01
CA GLN A 56 -38.02 -57.51 13.89
C GLN A 56 -38.52 -56.16 13.36
N ALA A 57 -39.08 -56.15 12.14
CA ALA A 57 -39.72 -54.97 11.56
C ALA A 57 -40.85 -54.44 12.47
N ASN A 58 -40.93 -53.12 12.63
CA ASN A 58 -41.86 -52.42 13.55
C ASN A 58 -41.70 -52.79 15.04
N GLY A 59 -40.59 -53.43 15.43
CA GLY A 59 -40.27 -53.79 16.81
C GLY A 59 -39.27 -52.83 17.50
N VAL A 60 -38.88 -53.19 18.73
CA VAL A 60 -37.87 -52.48 19.52
C VAL A 60 -36.46 -52.99 19.19
N PRO A 61 -35.49 -52.11 18.91
CA PRO A 61 -34.10 -52.52 18.66
C PRO A 61 -33.44 -53.17 19.88
N LEU A 62 -32.55 -54.16 19.67
CA LEU A 62 -31.72 -54.70 20.75
C LEU A 62 -30.40 -53.94 20.85
N LEU A 63 -29.87 -53.92 22.07
CA LEU A 63 -28.51 -53.47 22.32
C LEU A 63 -27.50 -54.62 22.11
N ASP A 64 -26.29 -54.29 21.66
CA ASP A 64 -25.15 -55.19 21.61
C ASP A 64 -24.46 -55.32 22.98
N ALA A 65 -23.35 -56.07 23.04
CA ALA A 65 -22.60 -56.29 24.28
C ALA A 65 -22.01 -54.99 24.89
N ASN A 66 -21.98 -53.89 24.12
CA ASN A 66 -21.51 -52.59 24.56
C ASN A 66 -22.67 -51.64 24.91
N GLY A 67 -23.91 -52.10 24.85
CA GLY A 67 -25.09 -51.28 25.15
C GLY A 67 -25.51 -50.35 24.01
N LEU A 68 -25.10 -50.61 22.77
CA LEU A 68 -25.45 -49.82 21.59
C LEU A 68 -26.46 -50.56 20.71
N VAL A 69 -27.33 -49.84 20.00
CA VAL A 69 -28.25 -50.46 19.02
C VAL A 69 -27.45 -51.21 17.95
N LYS A 70 -27.84 -52.45 17.62
CA LYS A 70 -27.16 -53.26 16.59
C LYS A 70 -27.11 -52.52 15.24
N LEU A 71 -25.95 -52.53 14.58
CA LEU A 71 -25.74 -51.89 13.28
C LEU A 71 -26.72 -52.39 12.19
N ALA A 72 -27.08 -53.69 12.23
CA ALA A 72 -28.06 -54.27 11.30
C ALA A 72 -29.47 -53.65 11.41
N GLN A 73 -29.78 -53.00 12.53
CA GLN A 73 -31.05 -52.31 12.79
C GLN A 73 -30.94 -50.78 12.63
N MET A 74 -29.74 -50.29 12.34
CA MET A 74 -29.47 -48.90 11.98
C MET A 74 -29.15 -48.85 10.49
N PRO A 75 -30.16 -48.89 9.59
CA PRO A 75 -29.91 -48.64 8.20
C PRO A 75 -29.33 -47.23 8.08
N ILE A 76 -28.02 -47.14 7.84
CA ILE A 76 -27.36 -45.88 7.46
C ILE A 76 -27.76 -45.64 6.00
N ALA A 77 -29.02 -45.27 5.79
CA ALA A 77 -29.50 -44.88 4.48
C ALA A 77 -29.04 -43.43 4.25
N GLY A 78 -27.91 -43.28 3.56
CA GLY A 78 -27.43 -41.98 3.13
C GLY A 78 -26.03 -42.02 2.54
N LEU A 79 -25.07 -42.63 3.24
CA LEU A 79 -23.65 -42.64 2.86
C LEU A 79 -22.93 -43.90 3.41
N ASN A 80 -22.39 -44.76 2.53
CA ASN A 80 -21.60 -45.94 2.86
C ASN A 80 -20.11 -45.66 2.57
N TYR A 81 -19.29 -45.47 3.60
CA TYR A 81 -17.85 -45.25 3.41
C TYR A 81 -17.12 -46.56 3.12
N HIS A 82 -16.50 -46.67 1.94
CA HIS A 82 -15.73 -47.85 1.51
C HIS A 82 -14.21 -47.70 1.72
N GLY A 83 -13.78 -46.61 2.34
CA GLY A 83 -12.37 -46.36 2.64
C GLY A 83 -11.68 -45.47 1.59
N ASN A 84 -10.38 -45.69 1.43
CA ASN A 84 -9.55 -44.90 0.55
C ASN A 84 -9.61 -45.41 -0.91
N TRP A 85 -9.57 -44.48 -1.86
CA TRP A 85 -9.49 -44.75 -3.29
C TRP A 85 -8.27 -44.07 -3.91
N ASP A 86 -7.53 -44.79 -4.74
CA ASP A 86 -6.41 -44.26 -5.50
C ASP A 86 -6.90 -43.82 -6.89
N ALA A 87 -6.99 -42.50 -7.12
CA ALA A 87 -7.47 -41.93 -8.38
C ALA A 87 -6.44 -42.04 -9.50
N SER A 88 -5.16 -42.25 -9.19
CA SER A 88 -4.10 -42.43 -10.20
C SER A 88 -4.18 -43.79 -10.88
N THR A 89 -4.65 -44.81 -10.15
CA THR A 89 -4.77 -46.19 -10.64
C THR A 89 -6.21 -46.68 -10.77
N ASN A 90 -7.20 -45.89 -10.33
CA ASN A 90 -8.60 -46.28 -10.20
C ASN A 90 -8.76 -47.59 -9.39
N THR A 91 -8.26 -47.59 -8.15
CA THR A 91 -8.29 -48.75 -7.25
C THR A 91 -8.98 -48.42 -5.93
N PRO A 92 -10.10 -49.10 -5.57
CA PRO A 92 -10.86 -50.07 -6.39
C PRO A 92 -11.46 -49.48 -7.67
N THR A 93 -11.78 -50.32 -8.66
CA THR A 93 -12.32 -49.87 -9.95
C THR A 93 -13.70 -49.27 -9.79
N LEU A 94 -13.79 -47.97 -10.02
CA LEU A 94 -15.05 -47.24 -10.10
C LEU A 94 -15.42 -47.02 -11.57
N ALA A 95 -16.70 -47.18 -11.88
CA ALA A 95 -17.28 -46.94 -13.20
C ALA A 95 -18.78 -46.62 -13.05
N ASN A 96 -19.29 -45.75 -13.92
CA ASN A 96 -20.71 -45.43 -13.98
C ASN A 96 -21.53 -46.71 -14.23
N GLY A 97 -22.67 -46.82 -13.56
CA GLY A 97 -23.51 -48.02 -13.56
C GLY A 97 -23.08 -49.14 -12.60
N THR A 98 -21.94 -49.01 -11.89
CA THR A 98 -21.51 -50.00 -10.88
C THR A 98 -21.35 -49.36 -9.51
N GLY A 99 -22.13 -49.82 -8.53
CA GLY A 99 -22.13 -49.36 -7.15
C GLY A 99 -23.52 -49.44 -6.53
N THR A 100 -23.63 -49.17 -5.23
CA THR A 100 -24.90 -48.95 -4.51
C THR A 100 -25.04 -47.48 -4.22
N ALA A 101 -26.24 -46.91 -4.41
CA ALA A 101 -26.46 -45.49 -4.13
C ALA A 101 -26.04 -45.15 -2.69
N GLY A 102 -25.19 -44.12 -2.54
CA GLY A 102 -24.60 -43.71 -1.27
C GLY A 102 -23.20 -44.28 -1.02
N ASP A 103 -22.70 -45.23 -1.82
CA ASP A 103 -21.30 -45.68 -1.72
C ASP A 103 -20.35 -44.52 -1.98
N PHE A 104 -19.40 -44.28 -1.07
CA PHE A 104 -18.39 -43.24 -1.24
C PHE A 104 -17.01 -43.66 -0.75
N TYR A 105 -15.99 -43.07 -1.38
CA TYR A 105 -14.57 -43.25 -1.03
C TYR A 105 -13.91 -41.89 -0.77
N ARG A 106 -12.78 -41.90 -0.06
CA ARG A 106 -11.90 -40.75 0.10
C ARG A 106 -10.65 -40.93 -0.75
N VAL A 107 -10.28 -39.94 -1.55
CA VAL A 107 -9.10 -39.99 -2.41
C VAL A 107 -7.83 -40.00 -1.55
N SER A 108 -7.01 -41.04 -1.69
CA SER A 108 -5.68 -41.15 -1.04
C SER A 108 -4.53 -40.70 -1.94
N VAL A 109 -4.70 -40.77 -3.26
CA VAL A 109 -3.70 -40.40 -4.27
C VAL A 109 -4.42 -39.65 -5.38
N ALA A 110 -3.93 -38.45 -5.70
CA ALA A 110 -4.51 -37.59 -6.74
C ALA A 110 -4.34 -38.22 -8.14
N GLY A 111 -5.27 -37.90 -9.05
CA GLY A 111 -5.26 -38.43 -10.40
C GLY A 111 -6.41 -37.88 -11.24
N THR A 112 -6.31 -38.06 -12.56
CA THR A 112 -7.42 -37.76 -13.47
C THR A 112 -8.02 -39.07 -13.95
N GLN A 113 -9.31 -39.28 -13.69
CA GLN A 113 -10.00 -40.50 -14.06
C GLN A 113 -11.27 -40.20 -14.84
N ASP A 114 -11.49 -40.94 -15.93
CA ASP A 114 -12.80 -41.00 -16.60
C ASP A 114 -13.57 -42.19 -16.04
N LEU A 115 -14.72 -41.92 -15.43
CA LEU A 115 -15.61 -42.93 -14.84
C LEU A 115 -16.75 -43.30 -15.79
N GLY A 116 -16.73 -42.83 -17.04
CA GLY A 116 -17.76 -43.07 -18.06
C GLY A 116 -18.60 -41.84 -18.39
N ALA A 117 -18.13 -40.64 -18.04
CA ALA A 117 -18.80 -39.37 -18.36
C ALA A 117 -17.79 -38.25 -18.71
N GLY A 118 -16.54 -38.62 -19.02
CA GLY A 118 -15.44 -37.70 -19.27
C GLY A 118 -14.44 -37.64 -18.11
N PRO A 119 -13.26 -37.04 -18.34
CA PRO A 119 -12.20 -36.97 -17.33
C PRO A 119 -12.58 -36.03 -16.17
N ILE A 120 -12.40 -36.52 -14.95
CA ILE A 120 -12.58 -35.78 -13.69
C ILE A 120 -11.22 -35.73 -12.98
N VAL A 121 -10.85 -34.56 -12.47
CA VAL A 121 -9.61 -34.35 -11.71
C VAL A 121 -9.92 -34.52 -10.22
N PHE A 122 -9.19 -35.41 -9.56
CA PHE A 122 -9.31 -35.68 -8.13
C PHE A 122 -8.01 -35.31 -7.41
N GLU A 123 -8.12 -34.52 -6.36
CA GLU A 123 -7.03 -34.18 -5.45
C GLU A 123 -7.04 -35.08 -4.21
N VAL A 124 -5.91 -35.16 -3.51
CA VAL A 124 -5.82 -35.94 -2.26
C VAL A 124 -6.75 -35.32 -1.22
N GLY A 125 -7.69 -36.12 -0.71
CA GLY A 125 -8.66 -35.70 0.30
C GLY A 125 -10.06 -35.43 -0.23
N ASP A 126 -10.25 -35.39 -1.54
CA ASP A 126 -11.57 -35.35 -2.16
C ASP A 126 -12.39 -36.60 -1.82
N HIS A 127 -13.70 -36.50 -1.98
CA HIS A 127 -14.59 -37.65 -1.89
C HIS A 127 -15.22 -37.95 -3.25
N VAL A 128 -15.51 -39.21 -3.51
CA VAL A 128 -16.23 -39.67 -4.71
C VAL A 128 -17.41 -40.52 -4.24
N ILE A 129 -18.61 -40.20 -4.72
CA ILE A 129 -19.88 -40.81 -4.29
C ILE A 129 -20.67 -41.34 -5.48
N TYR A 130 -21.30 -42.51 -5.33
CA TYR A 130 -22.21 -43.07 -6.30
C TYR A 130 -23.65 -42.64 -6.01
N GLU A 131 -24.28 -41.90 -6.93
CA GLU A 131 -25.66 -41.43 -6.76
C GLU A 131 -26.73 -42.46 -7.19
N GLY A 132 -26.31 -43.65 -7.63
CA GLY A 132 -27.18 -44.71 -8.14
C GLY A 132 -27.06 -44.96 -9.64
N ALA A 133 -26.45 -44.05 -10.38
CA ALA A 133 -26.18 -44.19 -11.81
C ALA A 133 -24.76 -43.76 -12.21
N VAL A 134 -24.26 -42.67 -11.63
CA VAL A 134 -22.91 -42.15 -11.91
C VAL A 134 -22.12 -41.94 -10.63
N TRP A 135 -20.79 -42.02 -10.75
CA TRP A 135 -19.88 -41.56 -9.72
C TRP A 135 -19.62 -40.07 -9.89
N GLN A 136 -19.79 -39.31 -8.82
CA GLN A 136 -19.60 -37.86 -8.79
C GLN A 136 -18.57 -37.49 -7.75
N GLN A 137 -17.79 -36.46 -8.04
CA GLN A 137 -16.91 -35.84 -7.06
C GLN A 137 -17.75 -35.04 -6.08
N PHE A 138 -17.51 -35.25 -4.78
CA PHE A 138 -18.00 -34.44 -3.69
C PHE A 138 -16.78 -33.76 -3.05
N ASP A 139 -16.54 -32.52 -3.48
CA ASP A 139 -15.42 -31.73 -3.01
C ASP A 139 -15.71 -31.18 -1.60
N PRO A 140 -14.89 -31.46 -0.56
CA PRO A 140 -14.97 -30.69 0.68
C PRO A 140 -14.78 -29.20 0.37
N PRO A 141 -15.32 -28.26 1.18
CA PRO A 141 -15.10 -26.85 0.93
C PRO A 141 -13.60 -26.57 0.82
N GLN A 142 -13.17 -26.20 -0.38
CA GLN A 142 -11.80 -25.84 -0.69
C GLN A 142 -11.38 -24.82 0.37
N THR A 143 -10.40 -25.18 1.19
CA THR A 143 -9.75 -24.18 2.04
C THR A 143 -9.09 -23.24 1.06
N VAL A 144 -9.72 -22.10 0.77
CA VAL A 144 -9.12 -21.06 -0.03
C VAL A 144 -7.99 -20.51 0.84
N ALA A 145 -6.80 -21.10 0.70
CA ALA A 145 -5.59 -20.57 1.26
C ALA A 145 -5.34 -19.24 0.55
N TRP A 146 -5.76 -18.15 1.18
CA TRP A 146 -5.29 -16.81 0.83
C TRP A 146 -3.87 -16.66 1.35
N GLY A 147 -2.94 -17.41 0.73
CA GLY A 147 -1.54 -17.45 1.09
C GLY A 147 -1.30 -17.97 2.51
N ASP A 148 -0.96 -19.26 2.62
CA ASP A 148 0.00 -19.64 3.65
C ASP A 148 1.33 -18.94 3.27
N LEU A 149 1.49 -17.68 3.68
CA LEU A 149 2.73 -16.93 3.52
C LEU A 149 3.75 -17.47 4.53
N THR A 150 4.20 -18.70 4.30
CA THR A 150 5.33 -19.29 5.00
C THR A 150 6.51 -19.29 4.03
N GLY A 151 7.50 -18.45 4.27
CA GLY A 151 8.66 -18.25 3.39
C GLY A 151 9.21 -16.83 3.45
N THR A 152 10.25 -16.56 2.66
CA THR A 152 10.78 -15.19 2.50
C THR A 152 10.00 -14.51 1.38
N LEU A 153 9.74 -13.19 1.46
CA LEU A 153 8.98 -12.46 0.42
C LEU A 153 9.53 -12.66 -1.01
N ALA A 154 10.84 -12.92 -1.14
CA ALA A 154 11.49 -13.19 -2.41
C ALA A 154 10.92 -14.41 -3.16
N ASP A 155 10.33 -15.37 -2.44
CA ASP A 155 9.75 -16.58 -3.02
C ASP A 155 8.33 -16.34 -3.58
N GLN A 156 7.74 -15.17 -3.32
CA GLN A 156 6.38 -14.79 -3.72
C GLN A 156 6.42 -13.71 -4.82
N THR A 157 6.86 -14.14 -6.00
CA THR A 157 7.14 -13.26 -7.15
C THR A 157 5.93 -12.45 -7.66
N ASP A 158 4.73 -12.99 -7.52
CA ASP A 158 3.46 -12.35 -7.89
C ASP A 158 3.06 -11.23 -6.92
N LEU A 159 3.22 -11.45 -5.62
CA LEU A 159 3.03 -10.44 -4.58
C LEU A 159 4.11 -9.35 -4.68
N GLN A 160 5.35 -9.72 -4.97
CA GLN A 160 6.42 -8.75 -5.23
C GLN A 160 6.04 -7.87 -6.43
N THR A 161 5.57 -8.46 -7.53
CA THR A 161 5.12 -7.72 -8.71
C THR A 161 3.94 -6.80 -8.40
N ALA A 162 2.96 -7.27 -7.63
CA ALA A 162 1.81 -6.46 -7.23
C ALA A 162 2.21 -5.31 -6.30
N LEU A 163 3.14 -5.54 -5.38
CA LEU A 163 3.67 -4.51 -4.49
C LEU A 163 4.53 -3.49 -5.24
N ASP A 164 5.38 -3.93 -6.14
CA ASP A 164 6.18 -3.08 -7.02
C ASP A 164 5.28 -2.22 -7.92
N ALA A 165 4.15 -2.77 -8.37
CA ALA A 165 3.15 -2.01 -9.13
C ALA A 165 2.33 -1.04 -8.26
N LYS A 166 2.20 -1.30 -6.95
CA LYS A 166 1.53 -0.42 -5.97
C LYS A 166 2.45 0.65 -5.42
N LEU A 167 3.76 0.39 -5.42
CA LEU A 167 4.78 1.40 -5.23
C LEU A 167 4.76 2.26 -6.49
N THR A 168 3.88 3.26 -6.52
CA THR A 168 3.93 4.33 -7.50
C THR A 168 5.34 4.88 -7.48
N THR A 169 6.18 4.41 -8.40
CA THR A 169 7.56 4.85 -8.48
C THR A 169 7.43 6.33 -8.79
N PRO A 170 7.78 7.25 -7.86
CA PRO A 170 7.71 8.66 -8.18
C PRO A 170 8.53 8.83 -9.46
N THR A 171 7.92 9.46 -10.46
CA THR A 171 8.59 9.78 -11.72
C THR A 171 10.01 10.26 -11.38
N PRO A 172 11.07 9.71 -12.01
CA PRO A 172 12.44 10.05 -11.65
C PRO A 172 12.52 11.57 -11.59
N LEU A 173 12.80 12.10 -10.39
CA LEU A 173 12.86 13.53 -10.18
C LEU A 173 13.94 14.03 -11.14
N ILE A 174 13.49 14.79 -12.15
CA ILE A 174 14.36 15.46 -13.10
C ILE A 174 15.35 16.25 -12.24
N THR A 175 16.65 16.01 -12.39
CA THR A 175 17.70 16.74 -11.68
C THR A 175 17.50 18.23 -11.91
N LYS A 176 16.79 18.90 -11.00
CA LYS A 176 16.66 20.35 -11.03
C LYS A 176 17.97 20.89 -10.48
N VAL A 177 18.82 21.33 -11.39
CA VAL A 177 19.98 22.17 -11.08
C VAL A 177 19.47 23.38 -10.32
N VAL A 178 19.73 23.43 -9.01
CA VAL A 178 19.52 24.65 -8.22
C VAL A 178 20.76 25.51 -8.41
N ILE A 179 20.57 26.70 -8.95
CA ILE A 179 21.61 27.71 -9.09
C ILE A 179 21.74 28.39 -7.72
N GLY A 180 22.91 28.27 -7.08
CA GLY A 180 23.17 28.87 -5.76
C GLY A 180 24.60 29.40 -5.66
N THR A 181 24.85 30.24 -4.65
CA THR A 181 26.18 30.79 -4.37
C THR A 181 26.75 30.14 -3.12
N THR A 182 28.02 29.73 -3.13
CA THR A 182 28.75 29.44 -1.88
C THR A 182 29.37 30.72 -1.34
N LEU A 183 29.32 30.90 -0.02
CA LEU A 183 29.79 32.11 0.71
C LEU A 183 31.26 32.48 0.47
N SER A 184 32.04 31.62 -0.20
CA SER A 184 33.47 31.82 -0.43
C SER A 184 33.83 32.50 -1.75
N THR A 185 32.94 32.54 -2.74
CA THR A 185 33.33 32.98 -4.09
C THR A 185 32.50 34.12 -4.66
N THR A 186 31.32 34.43 -4.10
CA THR A 186 30.38 35.42 -4.68
C THR A 186 30.08 35.15 -6.17
N VAL A 187 30.38 33.93 -6.65
CA VAL A 187 30.14 33.49 -8.02
C VAL A 187 28.99 32.51 -7.97
N ILE A 188 28.00 32.75 -8.82
CA ILE A 188 26.91 31.83 -9.08
C ILE A 188 27.50 30.58 -9.74
N GLY A 189 27.38 29.42 -9.09
CA GLY A 189 27.98 28.18 -9.54
C GLY A 189 27.03 26.99 -9.46
N MET A 190 27.20 26.03 -10.36
CA MET A 190 26.52 24.74 -10.27
C MET A 190 27.09 23.98 -9.06
N VAL A 191 26.30 23.85 -8.00
CA VAL A 191 26.66 23.01 -6.84
C VAL A 191 26.07 21.62 -7.08
N GLY A 192 26.93 20.60 -7.17
CA GLY A 192 26.50 19.20 -7.24
C GLY A 192 25.91 18.77 -5.90
N TYR A 193 24.76 18.10 -5.93
CA TYR A 193 24.13 17.49 -4.75
C TYR A 193 23.83 16.01 -5.05
N ASP A 194 24.06 15.15 -4.06
CA ASP A 194 23.68 13.73 -4.12
C ASP A 194 22.26 13.55 -3.59
N GLN A 195 21.35 13.16 -4.47
CA GLN A 195 19.96 12.83 -4.12
C GLN A 195 19.92 11.47 -3.41
N ASP A 196 19.52 11.44 -2.15
CA ASP A 196 19.17 10.20 -1.46
C ASP A 196 17.69 9.88 -1.73
N VAL A 197 17.43 8.82 -2.49
CA VAL A 197 16.11 8.52 -3.08
C VAL A 197 15.29 7.62 -2.16
N LEU A 198 15.26 7.95 -0.87
CA LEU A 198 14.44 7.24 0.11
C LEU A 198 13.35 8.17 0.63
N GLY A 199 12.16 8.03 0.06
CA GLY A 199 10.95 8.72 0.50
C GLY A 199 10.64 9.99 -0.28
N ASP A 200 9.37 10.35 -0.26
CA ASP A 200 8.71 11.48 -0.96
C ASP A 200 9.18 12.86 -0.45
N THR A 201 10.46 13.04 -0.19
CA THR A 201 11.01 14.23 0.45
C THR A 201 12.36 14.58 -0.15
N LEU A 202 12.40 15.70 -0.86
CA LEU A 202 13.64 16.31 -1.33
C LEU A 202 14.37 16.89 -0.12
N VAL A 203 15.32 16.13 0.44
CA VAL A 203 16.20 16.65 1.47
C VAL A 203 17.29 17.47 0.79
N MET A 204 17.46 18.74 1.15
CA MET A 204 18.65 19.54 0.80
C MET A 204 19.58 19.55 2.01
N ARG A 205 20.52 18.60 2.09
CA ARG A 205 21.54 18.61 3.17
C ARG A 205 22.60 19.67 2.87
N ARG A 206 22.68 20.69 3.73
CA ARG A 206 23.74 21.71 3.68
C ARG A 206 25.10 21.05 3.95
N LEU A 207 26.03 21.12 3.02
CA LEU A 207 27.46 21.09 3.37
C LEU A 207 27.86 22.53 3.70
N SER A 208 27.61 22.95 4.94
CA SER A 208 28.03 24.25 5.51
C SER A 208 27.83 25.46 4.58
N GLY A 209 26.58 25.91 4.39
CA GLY A 209 26.28 27.14 3.65
C GLY A 209 24.79 27.47 3.67
N ALA A 210 24.45 28.72 3.99
CA ALA A 210 23.07 29.22 4.02
C ALA A 210 22.53 29.44 2.60
N VAL A 211 21.24 29.16 2.40
CA VAL A 211 20.49 29.60 1.21
C VAL A 211 19.84 30.94 1.56
N ALA A 212 19.95 31.89 0.63
CA ALA A 212 19.61 33.29 0.83
C ALA A 212 18.10 33.55 1.06
N ALA A 213 17.89 34.73 1.65
CA ALA A 213 16.65 35.50 1.80
C ALA A 213 15.73 35.15 2.99
N ALA A 214 15.80 36.05 3.97
CA ALA A 214 14.75 36.51 4.87
C ALA A 214 14.00 35.48 5.74
N ASP A 215 14.22 35.68 7.03
CA ASP A 215 13.58 35.08 8.20
C ASP A 215 14.10 33.70 8.63
N ALA A 216 14.62 33.68 9.85
CA ALA A 216 15.39 32.58 10.40
C ALA A 216 14.45 31.45 10.82
N VAL A 217 14.18 30.50 9.91
CA VAL A 217 13.56 29.22 10.29
C VAL A 217 14.59 28.44 11.11
N GLN A 218 14.36 28.41 12.42
CA GLN A 218 15.19 27.71 13.38
C GLN A 218 15.03 26.20 13.25
N THR A 219 16.18 25.51 13.22
CA THR A 219 16.43 24.12 13.63
C THR A 219 15.45 23.02 13.17
N ASP A 220 15.95 22.11 12.32
CA ASP A 220 15.44 20.74 12.09
C ASP A 220 13.94 20.57 11.78
N GLU A 221 13.30 21.57 11.19
CA GLU A 221 11.94 21.41 10.69
C GLU A 221 11.93 21.04 9.21
N THR A 222 11.13 20.02 8.87
CA THR A 222 10.88 19.59 7.50
C THR A 222 10.18 20.71 6.75
N VAL A 223 10.83 21.30 5.74
CA VAL A 223 10.21 22.34 4.92
C VAL A 223 9.20 21.70 3.97
N THR A 224 7.91 21.99 4.17
CA THR A 224 6.82 21.49 3.33
C THR A 224 6.78 22.19 1.97
N LEU A 225 6.22 21.53 0.95
CA LEU A 225 6.02 22.10 -0.38
C LEU A 225 5.22 23.42 -0.35
N ALA A 226 4.29 23.56 0.60
CA ALA A 226 3.53 24.78 0.80
C ALA A 226 4.40 25.94 1.29
N GLN A 227 5.31 25.67 2.24
CA GLN A 227 6.27 26.67 2.72
C GLN A 227 7.27 27.06 1.63
N LEU A 228 7.71 26.11 0.80
CA LEU A 228 8.56 26.38 -0.35
C LEU A 228 7.84 27.27 -1.38
N ASN A 229 6.61 26.94 -1.75
CA ASN A 229 5.81 27.74 -2.68
C ASN A 229 5.51 29.14 -2.12
N ALA A 230 5.31 29.26 -0.81
CA ALA A 230 5.12 30.55 -0.15
C ALA A 230 6.40 31.40 -0.15
N ALA A 231 7.56 30.78 0.08
CA ALA A 231 8.86 31.46 -0.02
C ALA A 231 9.14 31.92 -1.46
N ILE A 232 8.86 31.06 -2.46
CA ILE A 232 8.99 31.39 -3.88
C ILE A 232 8.04 32.53 -4.27
N ALA A 233 6.80 32.51 -3.78
CA ALA A 233 5.85 33.60 -4.01
C ALA A 233 6.28 34.90 -3.30
N GLY A 234 6.91 34.79 -2.13
CA GLY A 234 7.43 35.91 -1.34
C GLY A 234 8.72 36.53 -1.88
N ILE A 235 9.50 35.78 -2.66
CA ILE A 235 10.58 36.35 -3.50
C ILE A 235 9.99 37.32 -4.54
N GLY A 236 8.69 37.24 -4.84
CA GLY A 236 8.01 38.17 -5.75
C GLY A 236 8.65 38.19 -7.13
N THR A 237 8.13 39.03 -8.02
CA THR A 237 8.86 39.44 -9.23
C THR A 237 10.00 40.38 -8.83
N GLN A 238 10.86 39.97 -7.90
CA GLN A 238 11.96 40.80 -7.41
C GLN A 238 12.88 41.12 -8.58
N SER A 239 12.65 42.32 -9.07
CA SER A 239 13.42 43.10 -10.02
C SER A 239 14.84 43.42 -9.54
N ASP A 240 15.36 42.72 -8.52
CA ASP A 240 16.74 42.87 -8.05
C ASP A 240 17.74 41.99 -8.81
N LEU A 241 17.27 41.15 -9.75
CA LEU A 241 17.98 41.06 -11.03
C LEU A 241 17.44 42.23 -11.84
N GLY A 242 18.17 43.35 -11.81
CA GLY A 242 17.78 44.60 -12.48
C GLY A 242 17.12 44.29 -13.82
N ALA A 243 15.98 44.93 -14.09
CA ALA A 243 15.14 44.75 -15.29
C ALA A 243 16.01 44.31 -16.48
N PRO A 244 15.66 43.22 -17.22
CA PRO A 244 16.53 42.67 -18.26
C PRO A 244 17.03 43.80 -19.14
N GLN A 245 18.24 44.26 -18.84
CA GLN A 245 18.87 45.31 -19.61
C GLN A 245 19.11 44.62 -20.93
N SER A 246 18.51 45.15 -21.98
CA SER A 246 18.77 44.71 -23.34
C SER A 246 20.23 45.06 -23.64
N HIS A 247 21.16 44.21 -23.18
CA HIS A 247 22.58 44.37 -23.43
C HIS A 247 22.79 44.12 -24.92
N ASN A 248 23.02 45.19 -25.66
CA ASN A 248 23.44 45.06 -27.04
C ASN A 248 24.82 44.35 -27.01
N THR A 249 25.10 43.45 -27.95
CA THR A 249 26.32 42.62 -27.93
C THR A 249 27.62 43.43 -28.09
N THR A 250 27.50 44.76 -28.20
CA THR A 250 28.56 45.76 -28.34
C THR A 250 28.82 46.57 -27.08
N ASP A 251 28.04 46.42 -26.00
CA ASP A 251 28.23 47.21 -24.78
C ASP A 251 29.48 46.78 -24.01
N VAL A 252 30.21 47.77 -23.48
CA VAL A 252 31.46 47.58 -22.75
C VAL A 252 31.24 47.91 -21.28
N PHE A 253 31.60 47.00 -20.38
CA PHE A 253 31.47 47.19 -18.93
C PHE A 253 32.85 47.38 -18.30
N LEU A 254 33.09 48.57 -17.75
CA LEU A 254 34.31 48.89 -17.03
C LEU A 254 34.13 48.62 -15.53
N THR A 255 35.16 48.08 -14.90
CA THR A 255 35.19 47.79 -13.46
C THR A 255 36.36 48.52 -12.80
N GLN A 256 36.42 48.52 -11.48
CA GLN A 256 37.55 49.07 -10.74
C GLN A 256 38.91 48.50 -11.19
N SER A 257 38.95 47.24 -11.65
CA SER A 257 40.17 46.58 -12.15
C SER A 257 40.45 46.84 -13.64
N SER A 258 39.54 47.46 -14.39
CA SER A 258 39.78 47.78 -15.80
C SER A 258 40.98 48.72 -15.99
N PRO A 259 41.78 48.56 -17.07
CA PRO A 259 42.89 49.45 -17.40
C PRO A 259 42.47 50.91 -17.53
N THR A 260 43.40 51.84 -17.26
CA THR A 260 43.12 53.29 -17.38
C THR A 260 42.78 53.70 -18.81
N VAL A 261 43.40 53.11 -19.82
CA VAL A 261 43.12 53.43 -21.24
C VAL A 261 42.23 52.37 -21.84
N GLN A 262 41.11 52.80 -22.42
CA GLN A 262 40.12 51.97 -23.08
C GLN A 262 40.03 52.38 -24.55
N LEU A 263 40.42 51.48 -25.45
CA LEU A 263 40.34 51.68 -26.90
C LEU A 263 39.18 50.84 -27.41
N ILE A 264 38.11 51.50 -27.85
CA ILE A 264 36.85 50.81 -28.16
C ILE A 264 36.44 51.10 -29.61
N ASP A 265 36.22 50.02 -30.35
CA ASP A 265 35.72 50.04 -31.72
C ASP A 265 34.20 49.88 -31.71
N ASN A 266 33.48 50.82 -32.34
CA ASN A 266 32.02 50.75 -32.57
C ASN A 266 31.67 50.57 -34.05
N SER A 267 32.57 49.98 -34.85
CA SER A 267 32.34 49.70 -36.27
C SER A 267 31.16 48.73 -36.52
N ALA A 268 30.84 47.88 -35.55
CA ALA A 268 29.79 46.87 -35.65
C ALA A 268 28.38 47.36 -35.27
N GLY A 269 28.25 48.54 -34.65
CA GLY A 269 26.97 49.05 -34.19
C GLY A 269 27.14 50.08 -33.07
N ASP A 270 26.02 50.59 -32.57
CA ASP A 270 26.03 51.52 -31.44
C ASP A 270 26.64 50.85 -30.20
N THR A 271 27.44 51.59 -29.45
CA THR A 271 28.19 51.08 -28.29
C THR A 271 27.96 51.96 -27.07
N LEU A 272 27.56 51.32 -25.97
CA LEU A 272 27.46 51.94 -24.65
C LEU A 272 28.61 51.47 -23.76
N VAL A 273 29.37 52.42 -23.20
CA VAL A 273 30.46 52.16 -22.28
C VAL A 273 30.00 52.46 -20.87
N ASN A 274 29.78 51.42 -20.08
CA ASN A 274 29.30 51.52 -18.71
C ASN A 274 30.47 51.71 -17.75
N LEU A 275 30.47 52.82 -17.03
CA LEU A 275 31.40 53.06 -15.93
C LEU A 275 31.01 52.20 -14.71
N PRO A 276 31.95 51.84 -13.82
CA PRO A 276 31.59 51.13 -12.60
C PRO A 276 30.71 52.00 -11.69
N ALA A 277 29.84 51.33 -10.93
CA ALA A 277 28.98 51.95 -9.92
C ALA A 277 29.83 52.68 -8.88
N ALA A 278 29.27 53.76 -8.30
CA ALA A 278 29.93 54.58 -7.29
C ALA A 278 30.34 53.75 -6.06
N ALA A 279 29.52 52.77 -5.66
CA ALA A 279 29.79 51.88 -4.54
C ALA A 279 31.04 50.99 -4.77
N ASP A 280 31.35 50.70 -6.03
CA ASP A 280 32.44 49.80 -6.43
C ASP A 280 33.70 50.54 -6.90
N THR A 281 33.68 51.88 -6.87
CA THR A 281 34.75 52.70 -7.45
C THR A 281 35.51 53.47 -6.36
N THR A 282 36.83 53.36 -6.35
CA THR A 282 37.65 54.14 -5.42
C THR A 282 37.81 55.59 -5.90
N PRO A 283 37.74 56.60 -5.02
CA PRO A 283 38.04 57.99 -5.38
C PRO A 283 39.41 58.10 -6.09
N GLY A 284 39.46 58.86 -7.17
CA GLY A 284 40.64 59.02 -8.02
C GLY A 284 40.78 57.98 -9.15
N LYS A 285 39.89 56.97 -9.23
CA LYS A 285 39.86 56.07 -10.39
C LYS A 285 39.63 56.88 -11.66
N ARG A 286 40.42 56.60 -12.69
CA ARG A 286 40.47 57.34 -13.95
C ARG A 286 40.31 56.42 -15.14
N PHE A 287 39.60 56.88 -16.16
CA PHE A 287 39.53 56.24 -17.47
C PHE A 287 39.74 57.25 -18.59
N ILE A 288 40.54 56.88 -19.59
CA ILE A 288 40.64 57.53 -20.88
C ILE A 288 39.95 56.60 -21.86
N ILE A 289 38.74 56.97 -22.27
CA ILE A 289 37.89 56.19 -23.17
C ILE A 289 38.00 56.82 -24.55
N LYS A 290 38.61 56.09 -25.48
CA LYS A 290 38.85 56.53 -26.84
C LYS A 290 38.08 55.67 -27.83
N ARG A 291 37.30 56.36 -28.67
CA ARG A 291 36.70 55.78 -29.86
C ARG A 291 37.78 55.55 -30.91
N THR A 292 37.87 54.35 -31.49
CA THR A 292 38.88 54.00 -32.51
C THR A 292 38.33 53.89 -33.93
N SER A 293 37.06 54.23 -34.12
CA SER A 293 36.30 54.04 -35.36
C SER A 293 35.87 55.36 -36.01
N ALA A 294 35.60 55.28 -37.32
CA ALA A 294 35.08 56.38 -38.15
C ALA A 294 33.56 56.26 -38.47
N GLY A 295 32.88 55.23 -37.94
CA GLY A 295 31.49 54.93 -38.28
C GLY A 295 30.49 55.99 -37.82
N ALA A 296 29.25 55.93 -38.32
CA ALA A 296 28.16 56.82 -37.88
C ALA A 296 27.45 56.34 -36.60
N HIS A 297 27.88 55.20 -36.05
CA HIS A 297 27.28 54.57 -34.87
C HIS A 297 27.44 55.43 -33.61
N GLY A 298 26.43 55.37 -32.75
CA GLY A 298 26.42 55.97 -31.42
C GLY A 298 27.55 55.43 -30.56
N PHE A 299 28.15 56.33 -29.77
CA PHE A 299 29.19 55.97 -28.82
C PHE A 299 28.95 56.78 -27.56
N ASP A 300 28.35 56.16 -26.56
CA ASP A 300 27.95 56.83 -25.33
C ASP A 300 28.66 56.21 -24.13
N ILE A 301 28.98 57.03 -23.14
CA ILE A 301 29.49 56.60 -21.84
C ILE A 301 28.37 56.79 -20.83
N GLN A 302 28.04 55.75 -20.07
CA GLN A 302 26.97 55.77 -19.08
C GLN A 302 27.51 55.64 -17.66
N SER A 303 26.86 56.33 -16.70
CA SER A 303 27.10 56.09 -15.28
C SER A 303 26.70 54.66 -14.89
N GLY A 304 27.45 54.06 -13.97
CA GLY A 304 27.15 52.73 -13.44
C GLY A 304 25.94 52.67 -12.51
N ASP A 305 25.35 53.83 -12.20
CA ASP A 305 24.22 54.01 -11.31
C ASP A 305 23.15 54.86 -12.01
N THR A 306 21.88 54.49 -11.88
CA THR A 306 20.74 55.23 -12.46
C THR A 306 20.29 56.43 -11.63
N ASN A 307 20.85 56.68 -10.43
CA ASN A 307 20.46 57.79 -9.54
C ASN A 307 21.61 58.30 -8.63
N GLY A 308 22.85 57.90 -8.91
CA GLY A 308 24.09 58.28 -8.22
C GLY A 308 25.24 58.19 -9.21
N GLY A 309 26.48 58.57 -8.86
CA GLY A 309 27.61 58.35 -9.78
C GLY A 309 27.48 59.03 -11.15
N LEU A 310 26.78 60.17 -11.25
CA LEU A 310 26.53 60.85 -12.53
C LEU A 310 27.83 61.35 -13.16
N ILE A 311 27.84 61.50 -14.48
CA ILE A 311 28.95 62.06 -15.24
C ILE A 311 28.69 63.57 -15.43
N ASP A 312 29.42 64.43 -14.73
CA ASP A 312 29.16 65.90 -14.73
C ASP A 312 27.67 66.26 -14.49
N GLY A 313 26.96 65.45 -13.70
CA GLY A 313 25.54 65.65 -13.39
C GLY A 313 24.55 65.09 -14.43
N VAL A 314 25.01 64.33 -15.43
CA VAL A 314 24.16 63.59 -16.37
C VAL A 314 24.41 62.08 -16.33
N GLU A 315 23.42 61.27 -16.70
CA GLU A 315 23.52 59.80 -16.68
C GLU A 315 24.33 59.24 -17.86
N SER A 316 24.39 59.98 -18.97
CA SER A 316 25.08 59.53 -20.18
C SER A 316 25.66 60.70 -20.97
N ILE A 317 26.84 60.50 -21.54
CA ILE A 317 27.53 61.48 -22.40
C ILE A 317 28.07 60.81 -23.66
N GLY A 318 27.78 61.42 -24.82
CA GLY A 318 28.25 60.91 -26.11
C GLY A 318 29.66 61.35 -26.51
N ILE A 319 30.35 60.52 -27.30
CA ILE A 319 31.57 60.87 -28.06
C ILE A 319 31.19 60.93 -29.55
N ALA A 320 30.70 62.10 -29.96
CA ALA A 320 30.18 62.30 -31.31
C ALA A 320 31.26 62.32 -32.42
N ALA A 321 32.44 62.86 -32.11
CA ALA A 321 33.52 62.97 -33.09
C ALA A 321 34.30 61.65 -33.23
N GLN A 322 34.70 61.34 -34.48
CA GLN A 322 35.51 60.16 -34.79
C GLN A 322 36.86 60.29 -34.10
N TYR A 323 37.47 59.14 -33.75
CA TYR A 323 38.81 59.07 -33.14
C TYR A 323 39.01 59.91 -31.85
N SER A 324 37.93 60.39 -31.25
CA SER A 324 37.95 61.26 -30.10
C SER A 324 37.95 60.48 -28.79
N PHE A 325 38.34 61.14 -27.71
CA PHE A 325 38.38 60.56 -26.38
C PHE A 325 37.74 61.47 -25.34
N ARG A 326 37.32 60.85 -24.25
CA ARG A 326 36.98 61.51 -22.99
C ARG A 326 37.81 60.90 -21.87
N GLU A 327 38.31 61.76 -21.01
CA GLU A 327 38.95 61.37 -19.77
C GLU A 327 38.01 61.70 -18.61
N VAL A 328 37.66 60.66 -17.85
CA VAL A 328 36.79 60.76 -16.68
C VAL A 328 37.53 60.32 -15.42
N VAL A 329 37.26 61.00 -14.30
CA VAL A 329 37.80 60.65 -12.98
C VAL A 329 36.67 60.61 -11.95
N PHE A 330 36.69 59.61 -11.07
CA PHE A 330 35.72 59.51 -9.99
C PHE A 330 36.18 60.35 -8.79
N ASP A 331 35.33 61.26 -8.30
CA ASP A 331 35.64 62.13 -7.16
C ASP A 331 35.29 61.51 -5.79
N GLY A 332 34.68 60.32 -5.81
CA GLY A 332 34.15 59.63 -4.62
C GLY A 332 32.62 59.67 -4.53
N THR A 333 31.94 60.42 -5.40
CA THR A 333 30.49 60.47 -5.50
C THR A 333 30.02 60.47 -6.96
N ASN A 334 30.68 61.22 -7.83
CA ASN A 334 30.33 61.38 -9.25
C ASN A 334 31.57 61.21 -10.14
N TRP A 335 31.32 60.96 -11.42
CA TRP A 335 32.34 61.00 -12.45
C TRP A 335 32.47 62.42 -13.00
N GLN A 336 33.70 62.89 -13.12
CA GLN A 336 34.02 64.23 -13.63
C GLN A 336 34.75 64.12 -14.97
N ILE A 337 34.34 64.88 -15.99
CA ILE A 337 35.08 64.96 -17.25
C ILE A 337 36.24 65.95 -17.08
N ILE A 338 37.46 65.42 -17.12
CA ILE A 338 38.70 66.21 -16.91
C ILE A 338 39.52 66.40 -18.18
N GLY A 339 39.15 65.71 -19.25
CA GLY A 339 39.83 65.81 -20.54
C GLY A 339 38.90 65.46 -21.69
N THR A 340 38.97 66.25 -22.75
CA THR A 340 38.34 65.92 -24.03
C THR A 340 39.34 66.23 -25.13
N GLY A 341 39.35 65.42 -26.17
CA GLY A 341 40.24 65.65 -27.30
C GLY A 341 39.93 64.76 -28.48
N GLY A 342 40.27 65.23 -29.66
CA GLY A 342 39.94 64.56 -30.92
C GLY A 342 40.46 65.36 -32.10
N SER A 343 40.71 64.64 -33.19
CA SER A 343 41.12 65.16 -34.50
C SER A 343 39.95 65.12 -35.47
#